data_AF-A0A2N2ZS57-F1
#
_entry.id   AF-A0A2N2ZS57-F1
#
_cell.length_a   1.000
_cell.length_b   1.000
_cell.length_c   1.000
_cell.angle_alpha   90.00
_cell.angle_beta   90.00
_cell.angle_gamma   90.00
#
_symmetry.space_group_name_H-M   'P 1'
#
loop_
_entity.id
_entity.type
_entity.pdbx_description
1 polymer ?
#
loop_
_entity_poly.entity_id
_entity_poly.type
_entity_poly.pdbx_seq_one_letter_code
_entity_poly.pdbx_strand_id
1 'polypeptide(L)'
;MRILLFICLFLNINHLSAQYYSINEKVIKDSAYTIPLFTASYARQFTASDMANRFGSNNNIGGSFAVKTKKGWYYGFKGNFLWGADVRQNNILDALKNSDGLITNTEGTPTKVFLDQRGSSFFITGGKLFNVLAPNKNSGFLIYAGPGMLQHKISIKFSDEIKSLSDEHKKGYDRFSVGFALNGFVGYMYLSKNRLLNFFGGIDVTQGWTKSLRKFNYDTGLPDNKVNSDFLYGFRLGWIIRLNKRTQEEYYYQ
;
A
#
# COMPACT_ATOMS: atom_id res chain seq x y z
N MET A 1 -44.58 -6.04 -13.37
CA MET A 1 -44.77 -7.36 -12.73
C MET A 1 -43.80 -8.45 -13.23
N ARG A 2 -43.41 -8.49 -14.52
CA ARG A 2 -42.49 -9.52 -15.06
C ARG A 2 -41.02 -9.42 -14.60
N ILE A 3 -40.51 -8.22 -14.31
CA ILE A 3 -39.12 -7.99 -13.85
C ILE A 3 -38.92 -8.41 -12.38
N LEU A 4 -39.92 -8.21 -11.51
CA LEU A 4 -39.86 -8.64 -10.11
C LEU A 4 -39.77 -10.17 -9.97
N LEU A 5 -40.47 -10.90 -10.86
CA LEU A 5 -40.43 -12.36 -10.92
C LEU A 5 -39.05 -12.90 -11.30
N PHE A 6 -38.32 -12.21 -12.19
CA PHE A 6 -36.96 -12.59 -12.59
C PHE A 6 -35.94 -12.37 -11.45
N ILE A 7 -36.08 -11.30 -10.67
CA ILE A 7 -35.21 -11.01 -9.52
C ILE A 7 -35.42 -12.05 -8.41
N CYS A 8 -36.69 -12.43 -8.13
CA CYS A 8 -36.99 -13.50 -7.19
C CYS A 8 -36.48 -14.87 -7.68
N LEU A 9 -36.56 -15.18 -8.98
CA LEU A 9 -36.01 -16.43 -9.52
C LEU A 9 -34.48 -16.50 -9.37
N PHE A 10 -33.77 -15.39 -9.62
CA PHE A 10 -32.32 -15.30 -9.45
C PHE A 10 -31.86 -15.43 -7.99
N LEU A 11 -32.64 -14.91 -7.04
CA LEU A 11 -32.34 -15.07 -5.60
C LEU A 11 -32.53 -16.53 -5.13
N ASN A 12 -33.50 -17.26 -5.68
CA ASN A 12 -33.76 -18.65 -5.28
C ASN A 12 -32.71 -19.65 -5.84
N ILE A 13 -32.15 -19.41 -7.03
CA ILE A 13 -31.13 -20.29 -7.63
C ILE A 13 -29.79 -20.23 -6.84
N ASN A 14 -29.48 -19.08 -6.24
CA ASN A 14 -28.30 -18.93 -5.37
C ASN A 14 -28.46 -19.64 -4.02
N HIS A 15 -29.69 -19.76 -3.50
CA HIS A 15 -29.96 -20.50 -2.26
C HIS A 15 -29.88 -22.02 -2.45
N LEU A 16 -30.34 -22.54 -3.60
CA LEU A 16 -30.27 -23.98 -3.91
C LEU A 16 -28.83 -24.46 -4.12
N SER A 17 -28.01 -23.66 -4.80
CA SER A 17 -26.59 -23.96 -5.00
C SER A 17 -25.80 -23.86 -3.68
N ALA A 18 -26.12 -22.91 -2.80
CA ALA A 18 -25.48 -22.81 -1.47
C ALA A 18 -25.77 -24.01 -0.55
N GLN A 19 -26.95 -24.65 -0.67
CA GLN A 19 -27.30 -25.84 0.11
C GLN A 19 -26.59 -27.11 -0.39
N TYR A 20 -26.43 -27.29 -1.71
CA TYR A 20 -25.74 -28.46 -2.26
C TYR A 20 -24.24 -28.50 -1.96
N TYR A 21 -23.57 -27.35 -1.83
CA TYR A 21 -22.14 -27.29 -1.46
C TYR A 21 -21.86 -27.62 0.02
N SER A 22 -22.89 -27.67 0.88
CA SER A 22 -22.71 -27.89 2.32
C SER A 22 -22.70 -29.37 2.75
N ILE A 23 -22.89 -30.32 1.83
CA ILE A 23 -23.08 -31.75 2.17
C ILE A 23 -21.76 -32.54 2.24
N ASN A 24 -20.61 -31.97 1.81
CA ASN A 24 -19.33 -32.70 1.75
C ASN A 24 -18.09 -31.96 2.27
N GLU A 25 -18.22 -30.89 3.06
CA GLU A 25 -17.06 -30.35 3.77
C GLU A 25 -16.72 -31.22 4.98
N LYS A 26 -15.66 -32.03 4.87
CA LYS A 26 -15.01 -32.63 6.05
C LYS A 26 -14.79 -31.53 7.09
N VAL A 27 -15.30 -31.74 8.30
CA VAL A 27 -15.20 -30.76 9.39
C VAL A 27 -13.73 -30.61 9.80
N ILE A 28 -13.03 -29.65 9.19
CA ILE A 28 -11.66 -29.31 9.59
C ILE A 28 -11.73 -28.76 11.02
N LYS A 29 -11.14 -29.50 11.97
CA LYS A 29 -11.07 -29.12 13.39
C LYS A 29 -10.41 -27.74 13.55
N ASP A 30 -11.15 -26.81 14.16
CA ASP A 30 -10.68 -25.44 14.34
C ASP A 30 -9.63 -25.33 15.46
N SER A 31 -8.38 -25.09 15.05
CA SER A 31 -7.22 -24.97 15.94
C SER A 31 -6.43 -23.70 15.66
N ALA A 32 -5.89 -23.08 16.71
CA ALA A 32 -5.00 -21.93 16.57
C ALA A 32 -3.57 -22.39 16.23
N TYR A 33 -2.96 -21.79 15.20
CA TYR A 33 -1.62 -22.15 14.74
C TYR A 33 -0.65 -20.96 14.83
N THR A 34 0.64 -21.30 14.91
CA THR A 34 1.70 -20.36 14.54
C THR A 34 1.89 -20.47 13.03
N ILE A 35 1.75 -19.34 12.33
CA ILE A 35 1.66 -19.29 10.88
C ILE A 35 2.62 -18.21 10.38
N PRO A 36 3.68 -18.57 9.65
CA PRO A 36 4.42 -17.62 8.83
C PRO A 36 3.57 -17.23 7.61
N LEU A 37 3.54 -15.94 7.32
CA LEU A 37 2.67 -15.29 6.35
C LEU A 37 3.54 -14.48 5.39
N PHE A 38 3.41 -14.73 4.10
CA PHE A 38 3.76 -13.75 3.07
C PHE A 38 2.50 -13.03 2.63
N THR A 39 2.60 -11.73 2.41
CA THR A 39 1.48 -10.96 1.87
C THR A 39 1.90 -10.14 0.67
N ALA A 40 0.98 -10.01 -0.28
CA ALA A 40 1.01 -9.01 -1.34
C ALA A 40 -0.25 -8.15 -1.19
N SER A 41 -0.10 -6.83 -1.25
CA SER A 41 -1.16 -5.88 -0.91
C SER A 41 -1.15 -4.65 -1.80
N TYR A 42 -2.32 -4.04 -1.92
CA TYR A 42 -2.54 -2.78 -2.58
C TYR A 42 -3.27 -1.83 -1.62
N ALA A 43 -2.95 -0.54 -1.70
CA ALA A 43 -3.66 0.50 -0.99
C ALA A 43 -3.83 1.75 -1.85
N ARG A 44 -4.97 2.42 -1.70
CA ARG A 44 -5.16 3.80 -2.13
C ARG A 44 -4.92 4.70 -0.91
N GLN A 45 -3.98 5.63 -1.01
CA GLN A 45 -3.62 6.52 0.09
C GLN A 45 -3.95 7.97 -0.24
N PHE A 46 -4.36 8.69 0.78
CA PHE A 46 -4.58 10.13 0.79
C PHE A 46 -3.48 10.78 1.62
N THR A 47 -3.15 12.01 1.27
CA THR A 47 -2.08 12.80 1.90
C THR A 47 -2.68 13.81 2.87
N ALA A 48 -1.97 14.11 3.95
CA ALA A 48 -2.24 15.23 4.85
C ALA A 48 -0.94 15.88 5.34
N SER A 49 -1.06 16.94 6.15
CA SER A 49 0.08 17.70 6.68
C SER A 49 0.98 18.23 5.55
N ASP A 50 2.30 18.31 5.73
CA ASP A 50 3.23 18.84 4.72
C ASP A 50 3.22 18.01 3.42
N MET A 51 2.87 16.72 3.48
CA MET A 51 2.75 15.87 2.29
C MET A 51 1.63 16.36 1.36
N ALA A 52 0.51 16.83 1.91
CA ALA A 52 -0.62 17.32 1.12
C ALA A 52 -0.32 18.62 0.36
N ASN A 53 0.66 19.40 0.81
CA ASN A 53 1.08 20.61 0.09
C ASN A 53 1.82 20.26 -1.21
N ARG A 54 2.38 19.05 -1.31
CA ARG A 54 3.23 18.63 -2.44
C ARG A 54 2.56 17.58 -3.33
N PHE A 55 1.75 16.70 -2.74
CA PHE A 55 1.19 15.55 -3.43
C PHE A 55 -0.29 15.36 -3.11
N GLY A 56 -1.07 15.00 -4.13
CA GLY A 56 -2.43 14.48 -3.99
C GLY A 56 -2.46 13.02 -3.51
N SER A 57 -3.59 12.35 -3.72
CA SER A 57 -3.74 10.93 -3.39
C SER A 57 -2.87 10.05 -4.28
N ASN A 58 -2.31 8.98 -3.72
CA ASN A 58 -1.41 8.07 -4.42
C ASN A 58 -1.88 6.61 -4.36
N ASN A 59 -1.22 5.78 -5.15
CA ASN A 59 -1.33 4.32 -5.12
C ASN A 59 -0.14 3.74 -4.37
N ASN A 60 -0.37 2.60 -3.71
CA ASN A 60 0.64 1.91 -2.94
C ASN A 60 0.52 0.40 -3.15
N ILE A 61 1.64 -0.27 -3.38
CA ILE A 61 1.74 -1.73 -3.42
C ILE A 61 2.75 -2.15 -2.37
N GLY A 62 2.47 -3.23 -1.67
CA GLY A 62 3.30 -3.66 -0.56
C GLY A 62 3.42 -5.16 -0.45
N GLY A 63 4.59 -5.60 -0.03
CA GLY A 63 4.86 -6.97 0.38
C GLY A 63 5.20 -7.03 1.86
N SER A 64 4.84 -8.12 2.54
CA SER A 64 5.26 -8.34 3.92
C SER A 64 5.60 -9.79 4.21
N PHE A 65 6.43 -9.99 5.21
CA PHE A 65 6.60 -11.26 5.90
C PHE A 65 6.28 -11.06 7.37
N ALA A 66 5.45 -11.93 7.93
CA ALA A 66 5.11 -11.89 9.35
C ALA A 66 4.86 -13.28 9.92
N VAL A 67 5.02 -13.41 11.24
CA VAL A 67 4.64 -14.60 12.00
C VAL A 67 3.46 -14.25 12.89
N LYS A 68 2.33 -14.90 12.65
CA LYS A 68 1.19 -14.94 13.59
C LYS A 68 1.39 -16.11 14.53
N THR A 69 1.30 -15.92 15.84
CA THR A 69 1.37 -17.00 16.83
C THR A 69 0.00 -17.61 17.14
N LYS A 70 -0.02 -18.76 17.84
CA LYS A 70 -1.25 -19.36 18.38
C LYS A 70 -2.03 -18.42 19.31
N LYS A 71 -1.32 -17.54 20.03
CA LYS A 71 -1.90 -16.54 20.95
C LYS A 71 -2.37 -15.26 20.24
N GLY A 72 -2.29 -15.20 18.91
CA GLY A 72 -2.72 -14.06 18.11
C GLY A 72 -1.66 -12.96 17.94
N TRP A 73 -0.50 -13.05 18.60
CA TRP A 73 0.58 -12.08 18.36
C TRP A 73 1.03 -12.09 16.90
N TYR A 74 1.32 -10.91 16.36
CA TYR A 74 1.72 -10.68 14.97
C TYR A 74 3.00 -9.84 14.95
N TYR A 75 4.08 -10.36 14.36
CA TYR A 75 5.34 -9.64 14.22
C TYR A 75 5.94 -9.88 12.85
N GLY A 76 6.57 -8.88 12.26
CA GLY A 76 7.15 -9.01 10.93
C GLY A 76 7.71 -7.72 10.41
N PHE A 77 7.91 -7.67 9.09
CA PHE A 77 8.30 -6.47 8.38
C PHE A 77 7.48 -6.32 7.10
N LYS A 78 7.28 -5.08 6.66
CA LYS A 78 6.65 -4.76 5.37
C LYS A 78 7.45 -3.74 4.59
N GLY A 79 7.48 -3.91 3.28
CA GLY A 79 8.02 -2.96 2.32
C GLY A 79 6.91 -2.50 1.38
N ASN A 80 6.89 -1.21 1.05
CA ASN A 80 5.91 -0.64 0.12
C ASN A 80 6.58 0.24 -0.92
N PHE A 81 5.95 0.34 -2.08
CA PHE A 81 6.24 1.29 -3.14
C PHE A 81 5.00 2.14 -3.41
N LEU A 82 5.17 3.45 -3.53
CA LEU A 82 4.10 4.42 -3.76
C LEU A 82 4.31 5.19 -5.06
N TRP A 83 3.22 5.46 -5.79
CA TRP A 83 3.24 6.15 -7.08
C TRP A 83 1.92 6.81 -7.47
N GLY A 84 1.93 7.61 -8.53
CA GLY A 84 0.72 8.04 -9.23
C GLY A 84 -0.07 9.10 -8.48
N ALA A 85 0.63 10.02 -7.83
CA ALA A 85 0.03 11.16 -7.16
C ALA A 85 0.19 12.42 -8.00
N ASP A 86 -0.87 13.22 -8.04
CA ASP A 86 -0.82 14.54 -8.65
C ASP A 86 0.13 15.44 -7.87
N VAL A 87 1.14 15.99 -8.55
CA VAL A 87 2.12 16.89 -7.95
C VAL A 87 1.51 18.29 -7.88
N ARG A 88 1.22 18.75 -6.66
CA ARG A 88 0.64 20.07 -6.38
C ARG A 88 1.68 21.18 -6.44
N GLN A 89 2.94 20.84 -6.15
CA GLN A 89 4.08 21.74 -6.32
C GLN A 89 4.56 21.69 -7.77
N ASN A 90 3.75 22.21 -8.70
CA ASN A 90 4.02 22.15 -10.14
C ASN A 90 4.89 23.29 -10.67
N ASN A 91 5.26 24.24 -9.82
CA ASN A 91 6.09 25.40 -10.15
C ASN A 91 7.61 25.14 -10.09
N ILE A 92 8.03 23.93 -9.70
CA ILE A 92 9.46 23.60 -9.53
C ILE A 92 10.29 23.71 -10.82
N LEU A 93 9.63 23.73 -11.99
CA LEU A 93 10.27 23.84 -13.30
C LEU A 93 10.01 25.19 -13.97
N ASP A 94 9.43 26.17 -13.28
CA ASP A 94 9.03 27.44 -13.90
C ASP A 94 10.23 28.21 -14.46
N ALA A 95 11.39 28.12 -13.80
CA ALA A 95 12.64 28.71 -14.28
C ALA A 95 13.14 28.10 -15.61
N LEU A 96 12.59 26.96 -16.05
CA LEU A 96 12.95 26.29 -17.30
C LEU A 96 11.94 26.57 -18.43
N LYS A 97 10.86 27.30 -18.15
CA LYS A 97 9.84 27.64 -19.14
C LYS A 97 10.27 28.86 -19.96
N ASN A 98 9.94 28.84 -21.24
CA ASN A 98 10.11 29.99 -22.14
C ASN A 98 8.98 31.03 -21.94
N SER A 99 8.98 32.11 -22.74
CA SER A 99 7.94 33.15 -22.72
C SER A 99 6.51 32.62 -22.93
N ASP A 100 6.38 31.47 -23.59
CA ASP A 100 5.10 30.82 -23.89
C ASP A 100 4.68 29.82 -22.79
N GLY A 101 5.47 29.71 -21.71
CA GLY A 101 5.21 28.80 -20.60
C GLY A 101 5.58 27.33 -20.88
N LEU A 102 6.30 27.06 -21.96
CA LEU A 102 6.68 25.73 -22.42
C LEU A 102 8.15 25.42 -22.12
N ILE A 103 8.46 24.14 -21.88
CA ILE A 103 9.83 23.68 -21.76
C ILE A 103 10.29 23.19 -23.13
N THR A 104 11.47 23.64 -23.54
CA THR A 104 12.05 23.30 -24.85
C THR A 104 13.01 22.13 -24.71
N ASN A 105 12.98 21.19 -25.65
CA ASN A 105 13.94 20.10 -25.73
C ASN A 105 15.29 20.56 -26.32
N THR A 106 16.24 19.63 -26.42
CA THR A 106 17.59 19.90 -26.97
C THR A 106 17.57 20.35 -28.44
N GLU A 107 16.50 20.04 -29.19
CA GLU A 107 16.33 20.40 -30.61
C GLU A 107 15.63 21.75 -30.80
N GLY A 108 15.26 22.45 -29.73
CA GLY A 108 14.57 23.73 -29.83
C GLY A 108 13.05 23.62 -29.99
N THR A 109 12.46 22.43 -29.87
CA THR A 109 11.01 22.21 -29.98
C THR A 109 10.33 22.08 -28.61
N PRO A 110 9.08 22.56 -28.45
CA PRO A 110 8.36 22.42 -27.18
C PRO A 110 8.08 20.96 -26.83
N THR A 111 8.33 20.58 -25.57
CA THR A 111 8.07 19.24 -25.06
C THR A 111 7.28 19.25 -23.75
N LYS A 112 6.54 18.18 -23.50
CA LYS A 112 5.72 18.04 -22.29
C LYS A 112 6.50 17.34 -21.20
N VAL A 113 6.49 17.95 -20.01
CA VAL A 113 7.06 17.37 -18.80
C VAL A 113 5.94 16.91 -17.87
N PHE A 114 6.06 15.67 -17.40
CA PHE A 114 5.12 15.04 -16.48
C PHE A 114 5.75 14.91 -15.10
N LEU A 115 5.04 15.38 -14.09
CA LEU A 115 5.41 15.28 -12.69
C LEU A 115 4.53 14.23 -12.01
N ASP A 116 5.15 13.35 -11.23
CA ASP A 116 4.48 12.27 -10.50
C ASP A 116 5.14 12.07 -9.13
N GLN A 117 4.42 11.51 -8.15
CA GLN A 117 5.05 11.05 -6.92
C GLN A 117 5.69 9.69 -7.12
N ARG A 118 6.89 9.48 -6.55
CA ARG A 118 7.45 8.13 -6.35
C ARG A 118 8.03 8.01 -4.95
N GLY A 119 7.90 6.85 -4.35
CA GLY A 119 8.50 6.62 -3.04
C GLY A 119 8.53 5.16 -2.63
N SER A 120 9.14 4.92 -1.49
CA SER A 120 9.21 3.60 -0.87
C SER A 120 9.22 3.74 0.63
N SER A 121 8.79 2.69 1.31
CA SER A 121 8.81 2.66 2.76
C SER A 121 9.12 1.26 3.25
N PHE A 122 9.77 1.15 4.40
CA PHE A 122 10.03 -0.12 5.07
C PHE A 122 9.68 0.03 6.55
N PHE A 123 9.00 -0.96 7.13
CA PHE A 123 8.58 -0.94 8.53
C PHE A 123 8.81 -2.30 9.18
N ILE A 124 9.27 -2.28 10.42
CA ILE A 124 9.11 -3.40 11.35
C ILE A 124 7.72 -3.25 11.97
N THR A 125 7.01 -4.35 12.15
CA THR A 125 5.62 -4.35 12.60
C THR A 125 5.44 -5.31 13.76
N GLY A 126 4.68 -4.88 14.76
CA GLY A 126 4.30 -5.67 15.92
C GLY A 126 2.86 -5.36 16.32
N GLY A 127 2.13 -6.39 16.71
CA GLY A 127 0.71 -6.25 16.96
C GLY A 127 0.03 -7.54 17.39
N LYS A 128 -1.30 -7.53 17.32
CA LYS A 128 -2.13 -8.63 17.77
C LYS A 128 -3.37 -8.79 16.91
N LEU A 129 -3.70 -10.05 16.67
CA LEU A 129 -4.96 -10.50 16.12
C LEU A 129 -5.89 -10.88 17.28
N PHE A 130 -7.05 -10.24 17.29
CA PHE A 130 -8.14 -10.50 18.20
C PHE A 130 -9.16 -11.38 17.49
N ASN A 131 -9.39 -12.57 18.03
CA ASN A 131 -10.36 -13.52 17.48
C ASN A 131 -11.78 -13.10 17.87
N VAL A 132 -12.28 -12.04 17.25
CA VAL A 132 -13.60 -11.45 17.48
C VAL A 132 -14.32 -11.38 16.14
N LEU A 133 -15.59 -11.76 16.11
CA LEU A 133 -16.39 -11.92 14.88
C LEU A 133 -15.66 -12.79 13.84
N ALA A 134 -15.06 -13.89 14.31
CA ALA A 134 -14.13 -14.70 13.53
C ALA A 134 -14.77 -16.04 13.13
N PRO A 135 -14.71 -16.44 11.84
CA PRO A 135 -15.21 -17.74 11.37
C PRO A 135 -14.33 -18.93 11.81
N ASN A 136 -13.14 -18.65 12.37
CA ASN A 136 -12.22 -19.65 12.92
C ASN A 136 -11.21 -19.00 13.86
N LYS A 137 -10.47 -19.81 14.63
CA LYS A 137 -9.46 -19.38 15.62
C LYS A 137 -8.24 -18.62 15.06
N ASN A 138 -8.07 -18.53 13.74
CA ASN A 138 -6.95 -17.83 13.12
C ASN A 138 -7.34 -16.54 12.39
N SER A 139 -8.65 -16.23 12.34
CA SER A 139 -9.19 -15.03 11.72
C SER A 139 -9.63 -14.02 12.79
N GLY A 140 -9.87 -12.78 12.39
CA GLY A 140 -10.40 -11.74 13.27
C GLY A 140 -9.78 -10.37 13.02
N PHE A 141 -10.00 -9.44 13.94
CA PHE A 141 -9.44 -8.09 13.85
C PHE A 141 -7.93 -8.11 14.09
N LEU A 142 -7.17 -7.56 13.16
CA LEU A 142 -5.73 -7.39 13.25
C LEU A 142 -5.41 -5.92 13.48
N ILE A 143 -4.64 -5.67 14.54
CA ILE A 143 -4.07 -4.36 14.84
C ILE A 143 -2.56 -4.52 14.94
N TYR A 144 -1.81 -3.72 14.20
CA TYR A 144 -0.36 -3.65 14.36
C TYR A 144 0.13 -2.24 14.14
N ALA A 145 1.31 -1.96 14.69
CA ALA A 145 2.04 -0.73 14.43
C ALA A 145 3.54 -1.01 14.41
N GLY A 146 4.32 -0.07 13.92
CA GLY A 146 5.75 -0.09 14.17
C GLY A 146 6.57 0.95 13.42
N PRO A 147 7.85 1.06 13.79
CA PRO A 147 8.77 2.04 13.24
C PRO A 147 9.37 1.60 11.91
N GLY A 148 9.88 2.59 11.18
CA GLY A 148 10.47 2.37 9.87
C GLY A 148 11.00 3.65 9.24
N MET A 149 11.07 3.62 7.91
CA MET A 149 11.56 4.72 7.09
C MET A 149 10.60 4.97 5.93
N LEU A 150 10.48 6.24 5.56
CA LEU A 150 9.76 6.70 4.38
C LEU A 150 10.72 7.51 3.51
N GLN A 151 10.76 7.18 2.22
CA GLN A 151 11.42 7.98 1.20
C GLN A 151 10.46 8.30 0.07
N HIS A 152 10.54 9.52 -0.47
CA HIS A 152 9.74 9.91 -1.62
C HIS A 152 10.34 11.11 -2.37
N LYS A 153 9.95 11.28 -3.63
CA LYS A 153 10.38 12.35 -4.52
C LYS A 153 9.32 12.69 -5.56
N ILE A 154 9.51 13.85 -6.19
CA ILE A 154 8.89 14.23 -7.44
C ILE A 154 9.66 13.54 -8.58
N SER A 155 9.01 12.62 -9.26
CA SER A 155 9.50 12.00 -10.48
C SER A 155 9.20 12.91 -11.66
N ILE A 156 10.25 13.38 -12.32
CA ILE A 156 10.18 14.22 -13.53
C ILE A 156 10.38 13.30 -14.75
N LYS A 157 9.39 13.22 -15.64
CA LYS A 157 9.40 12.41 -16.87
C LYS A 157 9.13 13.29 -18.08
N PHE A 158 9.72 12.95 -19.21
CA PHE A 158 9.55 13.66 -20.49
C PHE A 158 9.78 12.68 -21.64
N SER A 159 9.24 13.00 -22.82
CA SER A 159 9.36 12.15 -24.01
C SER A 159 10.66 12.39 -24.79
N ASP A 160 11.13 13.63 -24.80
CA ASP A 160 12.30 14.06 -25.58
C ASP A 160 13.46 14.46 -24.66
N GLU A 161 14.69 14.42 -25.18
CA GLU A 161 15.85 14.81 -24.38
C GLU A 161 15.85 16.31 -24.07
N ILE A 162 15.98 16.66 -22.78
CA ILE A 162 16.07 18.05 -22.30
C ILE A 162 17.40 18.22 -21.59
N LYS A 163 18.35 18.96 -22.19
CA LYS A 163 19.69 19.19 -21.64
C LYS A 163 19.69 19.77 -20.20
N SER A 164 18.75 20.67 -19.91
CA SER A 164 18.57 21.27 -18.58
C SER A 164 17.97 20.33 -17.53
N LEU A 165 17.42 19.19 -17.96
CA LEU A 165 16.87 18.13 -17.11
C LEU A 165 17.59 16.79 -17.35
N SER A 166 18.91 16.82 -17.45
CA SER A 166 19.71 15.59 -17.35
C SER A 166 19.47 14.88 -16.02
N ASP A 167 19.82 13.61 -15.91
CA ASP A 167 19.59 12.83 -14.68
C ASP A 167 20.30 13.39 -13.44
N GLU A 168 21.38 14.14 -13.65
CA GLU A 168 22.04 14.88 -12.58
C GLU A 168 21.29 16.17 -12.22
N HIS A 169 20.86 16.96 -13.21
CA HIS A 169 20.13 18.21 -12.97
C HIS A 169 18.74 17.96 -12.35
N LYS A 170 18.06 16.86 -12.70
CA LYS A 170 16.78 16.46 -12.07
C LYS A 170 16.88 16.37 -10.55
N LYS A 171 18.05 16.00 -10.01
CA LYS A 171 18.28 15.90 -8.56
C LYS A 171 18.09 17.24 -7.85
N GLY A 172 18.33 18.37 -8.52
CA GLY A 172 18.12 19.70 -7.96
C GLY A 172 16.65 20.12 -7.85
N TYR A 173 15.75 19.39 -8.53
CA TYR A 173 14.32 19.69 -8.61
C TYR A 173 13.44 18.59 -7.98
N ASP A 174 13.93 17.36 -7.85
CA ASP A 174 13.13 16.18 -7.48
C ASP A 174 12.63 16.15 -6.02
N ARG A 175 13.07 17.10 -5.17
CA ARG A 175 12.70 17.20 -3.74
C ARG A 175 12.87 15.89 -2.98
N PHE A 176 13.86 15.07 -3.33
CA PHE A 176 14.02 13.76 -2.73
C PHE A 176 14.18 13.84 -1.21
N SER A 177 13.19 13.31 -0.50
CA SER A 177 13.03 13.40 0.94
C SER A 177 13.08 12.00 1.57
N VAL A 178 13.82 11.86 2.67
CA VAL A 178 13.94 10.60 3.42
C VAL A 178 13.84 10.89 4.91
N GLY A 179 13.24 9.99 5.69
CA GLY A 179 13.30 10.09 7.13
C GLY A 179 12.63 8.95 7.88
N PHE A 180 12.63 9.10 9.20
CA PHE A 180 11.97 8.18 10.12
C PHE A 180 10.46 8.24 9.93
N ALA A 181 9.79 7.10 10.09
CA ALA A 181 8.35 6.99 10.00
C ALA A 181 7.78 5.97 10.98
N LEU A 182 6.56 6.21 11.41
CA LEU A 182 5.72 5.25 12.13
C LEU A 182 4.57 4.83 11.22
N ASN A 183 4.26 3.54 11.25
CA ASN A 183 3.09 2.99 10.57
C ASN A 183 2.13 2.34 11.57
N GLY A 184 0.84 2.46 11.31
CA GLY A 184 -0.23 1.78 12.02
C GLY A 184 -1.22 1.14 11.04
N PHE A 185 -1.79 0.01 11.44
CA PHE A 185 -2.81 -0.70 10.69
C PHE A 185 -3.89 -1.22 11.63
N VAL A 186 -5.15 -1.05 11.21
CA VAL A 186 -6.33 -1.62 11.87
C VAL A 186 -7.23 -2.21 10.80
N GLY A 187 -7.53 -3.49 10.91
CA GLY A 187 -8.34 -4.17 9.90
C GLY A 187 -8.78 -5.56 10.32
N TYR A 188 -9.26 -6.32 9.34
CA TYR A 188 -9.70 -7.69 9.52
C TYR A 188 -8.80 -8.63 8.70
N MET A 189 -8.37 -9.74 9.32
CA MET A 189 -7.62 -10.81 8.68
C MET A 189 -8.48 -12.07 8.63
N TYR A 190 -8.68 -12.60 7.43
CA TYR A 190 -9.36 -13.86 7.18
C TYR A 190 -8.38 -14.92 6.70
N LEU A 191 -8.28 -16.02 7.44
CA LEU A 191 -7.48 -17.18 7.10
C LEU A 191 -8.41 -18.39 6.99
N SER A 192 -8.67 -18.89 5.79
CA SER A 192 -9.63 -20.00 5.60
C SER A 192 -9.19 -21.30 6.31
N LYS A 193 -10.06 -22.28 6.44
CA LYS A 193 -9.65 -23.62 6.93
C LYS A 193 -8.93 -24.42 5.83
N ASN A 194 -9.47 -24.38 4.60
CA ASN A 194 -8.99 -25.10 3.41
C ASN A 194 -7.76 -24.48 2.71
N ARG A 195 -7.26 -23.33 3.19
CA ARG A 195 -6.09 -22.59 2.67
C ARG A 195 -6.19 -21.93 1.31
N LEU A 196 -7.29 -22.12 0.58
CA LEU A 196 -7.48 -21.58 -0.77
C LEU A 196 -7.59 -20.06 -0.79
N LEU A 197 -8.28 -19.46 0.18
CA LEU A 197 -8.57 -18.02 0.22
C LEU A 197 -8.13 -17.42 1.56
N ASN A 198 -7.12 -16.55 1.52
CA ASN A 198 -6.64 -15.85 2.70
C ASN A 198 -6.39 -14.39 2.34
N PHE A 199 -6.96 -13.46 3.10
CA PHE A 199 -6.89 -12.04 2.79
C PHE A 199 -6.93 -11.20 4.07
N PHE A 200 -6.55 -9.94 3.94
CA PHE A 200 -6.79 -8.93 4.96
C PHE A 200 -7.23 -7.62 4.31
N GLY A 201 -7.92 -6.80 5.09
CA GLY A 201 -8.39 -5.50 4.67
C GLY A 201 -8.54 -4.54 5.83
N GLY A 202 -8.18 -3.28 5.67
CA GLY A 202 -8.28 -2.30 6.76
C GLY A 202 -7.71 -0.93 6.43
N ILE A 203 -7.65 -0.10 7.47
CA ILE A 203 -7.06 1.24 7.41
C ILE A 203 -5.57 1.13 7.71
N ASP A 204 -4.76 1.76 6.87
CA ASP A 204 -3.30 1.87 6.99
C ASP A 204 -2.92 3.35 7.09
N VAL A 205 -2.18 3.72 8.13
CA VAL A 205 -1.73 5.07 8.41
C VAL A 205 -0.22 5.11 8.54
N THR A 206 0.41 6.15 8.01
CA THR A 206 1.84 6.39 8.09
C THR A 206 2.10 7.85 8.42
N GLN A 207 2.82 8.11 9.50
CA GLN A 207 3.36 9.42 9.84
C GLN A 207 4.87 9.37 9.64
N GLY A 208 5.38 10.19 8.75
CA GLY A 208 6.80 10.37 8.47
C GLY A 208 7.30 11.74 8.92
N TRP A 209 8.56 11.80 9.32
CA TRP A 209 9.30 13.04 9.50
C TRP A 209 10.48 13.01 8.54
N THR A 210 10.30 13.60 7.36
CA THR A 210 11.25 13.49 6.24
C THR A 210 12.02 14.78 6.05
N LYS A 211 13.28 14.66 5.62
CA LYS A 211 14.12 15.80 5.24
C LYS A 211 14.64 15.61 3.82
N SER A 212 14.77 16.71 3.09
CA SER A 212 15.39 16.70 1.77
C SER A 212 16.86 16.25 1.85
N LEU A 213 17.24 15.29 1.03
CA LEU A 213 18.64 14.87 0.86
C LEU A 213 19.39 15.71 -0.17
N ARG A 214 18.69 16.60 -0.89
CA ARG A 214 19.28 17.42 -1.96
C ARG A 214 20.08 18.61 -1.46
N LYS A 215 19.95 18.97 -0.18
CA LYS A 215 20.60 20.10 0.53
C LYS A 215 20.31 21.49 -0.07
N PHE A 216 20.12 21.59 -1.38
CA PHE A 216 19.94 22.82 -2.14
C PHE A 216 18.91 22.61 -3.25
N ASN A 217 18.10 23.64 -3.47
CA ASN A 217 16.97 23.63 -4.39
C ASN A 217 17.22 24.57 -5.56
N TYR A 218 17.22 24.06 -6.79
CA TYR A 218 17.67 24.83 -7.96
C TYR A 218 16.70 25.93 -8.38
N ASP A 219 15.41 25.73 -8.11
CA ASP A 219 14.35 26.70 -8.43
C ASP A 219 14.35 27.93 -7.53
N THR A 220 14.66 27.74 -6.23
CA THR A 220 14.67 28.83 -5.24
C THR A 220 16.05 29.41 -4.98
N GLY A 221 17.11 28.68 -5.33
CA GLY A 221 18.48 29.04 -4.97
C GLY A 221 18.75 28.96 -3.46
N LEU A 222 17.93 28.23 -2.70
CA LEU A 222 18.00 28.18 -1.24
C LEU A 222 18.29 26.76 -0.72
N PRO A 223 18.94 26.63 0.45
CA PRO A 223 19.14 25.34 1.10
C PRO A 223 17.82 24.77 1.63
N ASP A 224 17.65 23.45 1.51
CA ASP A 224 16.47 22.73 2.03
C ASP A 224 16.79 22.02 3.33
N ASN A 225 16.56 22.72 4.44
CA ASN A 225 16.81 22.19 5.78
C ASN A 225 15.56 21.84 6.56
N LYS A 226 14.37 22.04 5.98
CA LYS A 226 13.09 21.81 6.66
C LYS A 226 12.87 20.32 6.89
N VAL A 227 12.41 19.97 8.09
CA VAL A 227 11.82 18.65 8.36
C VAL A 227 10.33 18.76 8.07
N ASN A 228 9.84 17.92 7.16
CA ASN A 228 8.45 17.84 6.77
C ASN A 228 7.74 16.78 7.61
N SER A 229 6.56 17.14 8.13
CA SER A 229 5.62 16.20 8.71
C SER A 229 4.75 15.62 7.60
N ASP A 230 5.05 14.40 7.18
CA ASP A 230 4.38 13.76 6.06
C ASP A 230 3.36 12.73 6.56
N PHE A 231 2.08 12.95 6.30
CA PHE A 231 1.03 12.01 6.71
C PHE A 231 0.36 11.35 5.50
N LEU A 232 0.23 10.03 5.57
CA LEU A 232 -0.43 9.18 4.59
C LEU A 232 -1.45 8.31 5.31
N TYR A 233 -2.67 8.23 4.79
CA TYR A 233 -3.71 7.36 5.34
C TYR A 233 -4.55 6.76 4.21
N GLY A 234 -5.05 5.56 4.38
CA GLY A 234 -5.81 4.93 3.29
C GLY A 234 -6.35 3.56 3.64
N PHE A 235 -6.97 2.94 2.64
CA PHE A 235 -7.49 1.59 2.75
C PHE A 235 -6.53 0.62 2.05
N ARG A 236 -6.12 -0.43 2.77
CA ARG A 236 -5.24 -1.49 2.30
C ARG A 236 -5.97 -2.82 2.25
N LEU A 237 -5.84 -3.50 1.13
CA LEU A 237 -6.28 -4.87 0.91
C LEU A 237 -5.08 -5.73 0.54
N GLY A 238 -5.05 -6.99 0.98
CA GLY A 238 -3.98 -7.89 0.57
C GLY A 238 -4.34 -9.36 0.63
N TRP A 239 -3.65 -10.11 -0.20
CA TRP A 239 -3.69 -11.56 -0.25
C TRP A 239 -2.61 -12.15 0.65
N ILE A 240 -2.90 -13.29 1.25
CA ILE A 240 -2.01 -13.94 2.21
C ILE A 240 -1.65 -15.36 1.73
N ILE A 241 -0.36 -15.65 1.71
CA ILE A 241 0.18 -16.98 1.52
C ILE A 241 0.67 -17.48 2.89
N ARG A 242 0.12 -18.61 3.34
CA ARG A 242 0.48 -19.24 4.61
C ARG A 242 1.48 -20.36 4.39
N LEU A 243 2.55 -20.42 5.19
CA LEU A 243 3.64 -21.41 5.04
C LEU A 243 3.59 -22.59 6.04
N ASN A 244 2.52 -22.73 6.82
CA ASN A 244 2.43 -23.82 7.80
C ASN A 244 2.24 -25.20 7.13
N LYS A 245 2.82 -26.27 7.68
CA LYS A 245 2.65 -27.65 7.17
C LYS A 245 1.17 -28.03 7.14
N ARG A 246 0.73 -28.78 6.12
CA ARG A 246 -0.58 -29.45 6.13
C ARG A 246 -0.57 -30.43 7.30
N THR A 247 -1.47 -30.28 8.26
CA THR A 247 -1.76 -31.40 9.18
C THR A 247 -2.38 -32.47 8.31
N GLN A 248 -1.68 -33.59 8.13
CA GLN A 248 -2.23 -34.77 7.48
C GLN A 248 -3.54 -35.10 8.20
N GLU A 249 -4.61 -35.30 7.43
CA GLU A 249 -5.80 -35.95 7.94
C GLU A 249 -5.34 -37.35 8.37
N GLU A 250 -5.40 -37.65 9.68
CA GLU A 250 -5.32 -39.03 10.13
C GLU A 250 -6.51 -39.75 9.51
N TYR A 251 -6.25 -40.48 8.42
CA TYR A 251 -7.21 -41.40 7.83
C TYR A 251 -7.40 -42.53 8.83
N TYR A 252 -8.39 -42.39 9.71
CA TYR A 252 -8.94 -43.55 10.40
C TYR A 252 -9.72 -44.35 9.35
N TYR A 253 -9.09 -45.39 8.80
CA TYR A 253 -9.83 -46.48 8.19
C TYR A 253 -10.51 -47.25 9.32
N GLN A 254 -11.84 -47.26 9.35
CA GLN A 254 -12.64 -48.25 10.07
C GLN A 254 -13.08 -49.32 9.07
#